data_AF-A0A661UXR0-F1
#
_entry.id   AF-A0A661UXR0-F1
#
_cell.length_a   1.000
_cell.length_b   1.000
_cell.length_c   1.000
_cell.angle_alpha   90.00
_cell.angle_beta   90.00
_cell.angle_gamma   90.00
#
_symmetry.space_group_name_H-M   'P 1'
#
loop_
_entity.id
_entity.type
_entity.pdbx_description
1 polymer ?
#
loop_
_entity_poly.entity_id
_entity_poly.type
_entity_poly.pdbx_seq_one_letter_code
_entity_poly.pdbx_strand_id
1 'polypeptide(L)' 'MEYPTQRTQDILVPVDGNQSAFDALALACTISRRNKGTVYAVSIIEVARTMALDAELEADAHSAETI' A
#
# COMPACT_ATOMS: atom_id res chain seq x y z
N MET A 1 3.06 -16.01 21.14
CA MET A 1 3.85 -14.85 20.69
C MET A 1 3.08 -13.61 21.10
N GLU A 2 3.56 -12.89 22.10
CA GLU A 2 3.10 -11.52 22.32
C GLU A 2 3.84 -10.65 21.33
N TYR A 3 3.13 -10.14 20.33
CA TYR A 3 3.64 -9.04 19.54
C TYR A 3 3.62 -7.84 20.48
N PRO A 4 4.77 -7.25 20.84
CA PRO A 4 4.74 -5.99 21.57
C PRO A 4 3.79 -5.08 20.80
N THR A 5 2.89 -4.39 21.50
CA THR A 5 2.12 -3.29 20.92
C THR A 5 3.14 -2.26 20.49
N GLN A 6 3.72 -2.48 19.31
CA GLN A 6 4.66 -1.57 18.70
C GLN A 6 3.91 -0.27 18.65
N ARG A 7 4.54 0.81 19.12
CA ARG A 7 4.08 2.13 18.72
C ARG A 7 4.18 2.08 17.20
N THR A 8 3.05 1.86 16.53
CA THR A 8 2.96 1.75 15.08
C THR A 8 3.30 3.14 14.58
N GLN A 9 4.60 3.35 14.38
CA GLN A 9 5.16 4.54 13.77
C GLN A 9 4.94 4.36 12.28
N ASP A 10 5.39 3.26 11.71
CA ASP A 10 5.30 3.05 10.27
C ASP A 10 4.23 2.02 9.92
N ILE A 11 3.28 2.40 9.06
CA ILE A 11 2.16 1.56 8.65
C ILE A 11 2.17 1.44 7.12
N LEU A 12 2.26 0.22 6.61
CA LEU A 12 2.08 -0.09 5.20
C LEU A 12 0.62 -0.46 4.93
N VAL A 13 -0.01 0.22 3.97
CA VAL A 13 -1.41 0.01 3.59
C VAL A 13 -1.50 -0.34 2.11
N PRO A 14 -1.97 -1.55 1.75
CA PRO A 14 -2.26 -1.88 0.37
C PRO A 14 -3.46 -1.08 -0.14
N VAL A 15 -3.35 -0.54 -1.35
CA VAL A 15 -4.42 0.19 -2.04
C VAL A 15 -4.67 -0.41 -3.43
N ASP A 16 -5.95 -0.56 -3.76
CA ASP A 16 -6.44 -1.13 -5.02
C ASP A 16 -7.39 -0.18 -5.77
N GLY A 17 -7.50 1.07 -5.32
CA GLY A 17 -8.42 2.09 -5.85
C GLY A 17 -9.87 1.95 -5.40
N ASN A 18 -10.19 0.95 -4.57
CA ASN A 18 -11.53 0.79 -4.04
C ASN A 18 -11.74 1.60 -2.75
N GLN A 19 -12.99 1.98 -2.48
CA GLN A 19 -13.32 2.80 -1.30
C GLN A 19 -12.90 2.14 0.01
N SER A 20 -13.02 0.81 0.12
CA SER A 20 -12.61 0.08 1.33
C SER A 20 -11.11 0.19 1.62
N ALA A 21 -10.27 0.26 0.58
CA ALA A 21 -8.83 0.47 0.75
C ALA A 21 -8.53 1.91 1.19
N PHE A 22 -9.25 2.90 0.66
CA PHE A 22 -9.12 4.29 1.11
C PHE A 22 -9.61 4.50 2.55
N ASP A 23 -10.66 3.80 2.98
CA ASP A 23 -11.11 3.82 4.37
C ASP A 23 -10.05 3.22 5.31
N ALA A 24 -9.39 2.12 4.89
CA ALA A 24 -8.27 1.53 5.61
C ALA A 24 -7.07 2.49 5.69
N LEU A 25 -6.77 3.22 4.60
CA LEU A 25 -5.73 4.24 4.56
C LEU A 25 -6.03 5.42 5.50
N ALA A 26 -7.28 5.88 5.52
CA ALA A 26 -7.73 6.93 6.43
C ALA A 26 -7.63 6.51 7.90
N LEU A 27 -7.98 5.25 8.19
CA LEU A 27 -7.81 4.66 9.51
C LEU A 27 -6.32 4.59 9.91
N ALA A 28 -5.45 4.11 9.02
CA ALA A 28 -4.01 4.07 9.25
C ALA A 28 -3.43 5.47 9.55
N CYS A 29 -3.83 6.48 8.79
CA CYS A 29 -3.45 7.87 9.06
C CYS A 29 -3.94 8.37 10.43
N THR A 30 -5.10 7.93 10.87
CA THR A 30 -5.63 8.26 12.21
C THR A 30 -4.80 7.62 13.32
N ILE A 31 -4.35 6.39 13.11
CA ILE A 31 -3.50 5.65 14.05
C ILE A 31 -2.10 6.27 14.12
N SER A 32 -1.44 6.48 12.98
CA SER A 32 -0.05 6.96 12.91
C SER A 32 0.12 8.38 13.45
N ARG A 33 -0.90 9.24 13.29
CA ARG A 33 -0.88 10.64 13.76
C ARG A 33 -0.56 10.78 15.24
N ARG A 34 -0.98 9.83 16.08
CA ARG A 34 -0.73 9.84 17.54
C ARG A 34 0.75 9.66 17.88
N ASN A 35 1.52 9.03 17.00
CA ASN A 35 2.91 8.65 17.22
C ASN A 35 3.89 9.39 16.28
N LYS A 36 3.42 10.39 15.51
CA LYS A 36 4.17 11.02 14.42
C LYS A 36 4.73 9.99 13.42
N GLY A 37 3.91 8.98 13.16
CA GLY A 37 4.25 7.86 12.30
C GLY A 37 4.11 8.16 10.81
N THR A 38 4.73 7.33 9.98
CA THR A 38 4.63 7.40 8.51
C THR A 38 3.63 6.38 8.00
N VAL A 39 2.80 6.76 7.02
CA VAL A 39 1.91 5.81 6.33
C VAL A 39 2.39 5.67 4.90
N TYR A 40 2.61 4.44 4.48
CA TYR A 40 3.03 4.08 3.13
C TYR A 40 1.84 3.43 2.43
N ALA A 41 1.30 4.09 1.41
CA ALA A 41 0.34 3.47 0.50
C ALA A 41 1.11 2.66 -0.55
N VAL A 42 0.72 1.41 -0.78
CA VAL A 42 1.34 0.55 -1.79
C VAL A 42 0.27 -0.05 -2.71
N SER A 43 0.43 0.13 -4.01
CA SER A 43 -0.34 -0.61 -5.01
C SER A 43 0.52 -1.75 -5.55
N ILE A 44 -0.12 -2.89 -5.82
CA ILE A 44 0.56 -4.09 -6.34
C ILE A 44 0.10 -4.30 -7.78
N ILE A 45 1.07 -4.31 -8.69
CA ILE A 45 0.83 -4.63 -10.09
C ILE A 45 0.96 -6.14 -10.26
N GLU A 46 -0.13 -6.78 -10.64
CA GLU A 46 -0.13 -8.21 -10.97
C GLU A 46 0.37 -8.42 -12.39
N VAL A 47 1.46 -9.18 -12.55
CA VAL A 47 2.04 -9.49 -13.86
C VAL A 47 1.80 -10.95 -14.23
N ALA A 48 1.51 -11.21 -15.52
CA ALA A 48 1.33 -12.56 -16.00
C ALA A 48 2.65 -13.35 -15.91
N ARG A 49 2.62 -14.55 -15.33
CA ARG A 49 3.81 -15.40 -15.16
C ARG A 49 4.49 -15.82 -16.47
N THR A 50 3.81 -15.66 -17.60
CA THR A 50 4.33 -15.94 -18.94
C THR A 50 5.12 -14.77 -19.54
N MET A 51 5.08 -13.59 -18.92
CA MET A 51 5.86 -12.44 -19.37
C MET A 51 7.35 -12.65 -19.12
N ALA A 52 8.16 -12.07 -19.99
CA ALA A 52 9.60 -12.01 -19.79
C ALA A 52 9.94 -11.13 -18.59
N LEU A 53 11.09 -11.39 -17.95
CA LEU A 53 11.53 -10.62 -16.77
C LEU A 53 11.85 -9.16 -17.11
N ASP A 54 12.18 -8.88 -18.36
CA ASP A 54 12.52 -7.58 -18.92
C ASP A 54 11.37 -6.96 -19.74
N ALA A 55 10.16 -7.53 -19.65
CA ALA A 55 9.00 -6.96 -20.30
C ALA A 55 8.69 -5.57 -19.73
N GLU A 56 8.42 -4.61 -20.60
CA GLU A 56 8.03 -3.25 -20.23
C GLU A 56 6.61 -3.25 -19.62
N LEU A 57 6.43 -2.53 -18.51
CA LEU A 57 5.20 -2.53 -17.70
C LEU A 57 4.62 -1.11 -17.53
N GLU A 58 5.04 -0.16 -18.35
CA GLU A 58 4.69 1.26 -18.23
C GLU A 58 3.17 1.51 -18.11
N ALA A 59 2.35 0.79 -18.88
CA ALA A 59 0.89 0.94 -18.82
C ALA A 59 0.29 0.49 -17.48
N ASP A 60 0.83 -0.59 -16.92
CA ASP A 60 0.37 -1.14 -15.63
C ASP A 60 0.87 -0.25 -14.47
N ALA A 61 2.11 0.24 -14.58
CA ALA A 61 2.67 1.23 -13.66
C ALA A 61 1.84 2.51 -13.63
N HIS A 62 1.56 3.08 -14.81
CA HIS A 62 0.74 4.29 -14.92
C HIS A 62 -0.68 4.10 -14.35
N SER A 63 -1.27 2.91 -14.55
CA SER A 63 -2.57 2.57 -13.98
C SER A 63 -2.52 2.54 -12.45
N ALA A 64 -1.46 1.98 -11.86
CA ALA A 64 -1.26 1.93 -10.42
C ALA A 64 -0.98 3.32 -9.80
N GLU A 65 -0.32 4.22 -10.53
CA GLU A 65 -0.06 5.61 -10.10
C GLU A 65 -1.30 6.49 -10.09
N THR A 66 -2.33 6.11 -10.85
CA THR A 66 -3.58 6.88 -10.99
C THR A 66 -4.67 6.43 -9.99
N ILE A 67 -4.36 5.43 -9.14
CA ILE A 67 -5.19 5.03 -7.99
C ILE A 67 -5.33 6.18 -6.99
#